data_AF-A0A497DXX8-F1
#
_entry.id   AF-A0A497DXX8-F1
#
_cell.length_a   1.000
_cell.length_b   1.000
_cell.length_c   1.000
_cell.angle_alpha   90.00
_cell.angle_beta   90.00
_cell.angle_gamma   90.00
#
_symmetry.space_group_name_H-M   'P 1'
#
loop_
_entity.id
_entity.type
_entity.pdbx_description
1 polymer ?
#
loop_
_entity_poly.entity_id
_entity_poly.type
_entity_poly.pdbx_seq_one_letter_code
_entity_poly.pdbx_strand_id
1 'polypeptide(L)'
;MKRFTSSVSQDLFLIMVSFGILIGLILPFFTQFVLQLPSSQVLNLTFFIMCVTAGIIVGIFNFSIFRLVVYRFLREMRSKINEFREKLNKYYWDRTLQCLPEECHLDMASADVIGSLVEDFNHFIDTIYHLIKTEHISSEFMENLKKSLKINDVAEIIIQFFRDYFGGDAAAILTYERGQFNITKTWNLELAADKINTDYWFRVLREGRVILLKDVAEDFLAINIGLGKLKPKHIAYIPLVYQTHDVGIVILLSRT
;
A
#
# COMPACT_ATOMS: atom_id res chain seq x y z
N MET A 1 -5.37 9.61 -28.79
CA MET A 1 -4.44 9.72 -29.94
C MET A 1 -4.59 8.49 -30.81
N LYS A 2 -4.82 8.66 -32.11
CA LYS A 2 -4.79 7.54 -33.07
C LYS A 2 -3.32 7.15 -33.26
N ARG A 3 -2.95 5.92 -32.95
CA ARG A 3 -1.60 5.40 -33.16
C ARG A 3 -1.33 5.22 -34.65
N PHE A 4 -0.14 5.59 -35.10
CA PHE A 4 0.27 5.42 -36.51
C PHE A 4 0.92 4.04 -36.74
N THR A 5 1.51 3.47 -35.70
CA THR A 5 2.18 2.15 -35.71
C THR A 5 1.77 1.30 -34.50
N SER A 6 2.37 0.11 -34.36
CA SER A 6 2.12 -0.79 -33.23
C SER A 6 2.84 -0.38 -31.94
N SER A 7 3.81 0.56 -32.00
CA SER A 7 4.58 0.98 -30.82
C SER A 7 4.65 2.51 -30.68
N VAL A 8 4.50 2.98 -29.44
CA VAL A 8 4.62 4.42 -29.11
C VAL A 8 6.00 4.95 -29.45
N SER A 9 7.04 4.14 -29.30
CA SER A 9 8.41 4.52 -29.63
C SER A 9 8.62 4.72 -31.15
N GLN A 10 7.97 3.91 -31.99
CA GLN A 10 8.03 4.08 -33.44
C GLN A 10 7.26 5.32 -33.89
N ASP A 11 6.09 5.58 -33.30
CA ASP A 11 5.32 6.80 -33.56
C ASP A 11 6.16 8.05 -33.23
N LEU A 12 6.84 8.04 -32.07
CA LEU A 12 7.70 9.15 -31.67
C LEU A 12 8.91 9.32 -32.60
N PHE A 13 9.56 8.23 -33.01
CA PHE A 13 10.66 8.27 -33.96
C PHE A 13 10.23 8.89 -35.30
N LEU A 14 9.10 8.45 -35.83
CA LEU A 14 8.56 8.95 -37.10
C LEU A 14 8.25 10.45 -36.99
N ILE A 15 7.62 10.88 -35.90
CA ILE A 15 7.32 12.30 -35.65
C ILE A 15 8.61 13.14 -35.59
N MET A 16 9.61 12.70 -34.83
CA MET A 16 10.87 13.45 -34.67
C MET A 16 11.68 13.55 -35.96
N VAL A 17 11.76 12.47 -36.75
CA VAL A 17 12.46 12.47 -38.05
C VAL A 17 11.68 13.29 -39.09
N SER A 18 10.36 13.13 -39.17
CA SER A 18 9.52 13.92 -40.07
C SER A 18 9.59 15.42 -39.76
N PHE A 19 9.66 15.78 -38.48
CA PHE A 19 9.90 17.17 -38.07
C PHE A 19 11.28 17.66 -38.52
N GLY A 20 12.32 16.85 -38.35
CA GLY A 20 13.66 17.15 -38.86
C GLY A 20 13.69 17.39 -40.38
N ILE A 21 13.01 16.53 -41.15
CA ILE A 21 12.86 16.70 -42.61
C ILE A 21 12.13 18.01 -42.91
N LEU A 22 10.99 18.28 -42.25
CA LEU A 22 10.20 19.48 -42.45
C LEU A 22 11.03 20.75 -42.23
N ILE A 23 11.79 20.82 -41.13
CA ILE A 23 12.68 21.94 -40.85
C ILE A 23 13.79 22.04 -41.91
N GLY A 24 14.39 20.91 -42.31
CA GLY A 24 15.39 20.88 -43.37
C GLY A 24 14.89 21.40 -44.73
N LEU A 25 13.62 21.17 -45.07
CA LEU A 25 12.97 21.71 -46.27
C LEU A 25 12.71 23.21 -46.19
N ILE A 26 12.40 23.73 -45.00
CA ILE A 26 12.09 25.15 -44.77
C ILE A 26 13.36 26.02 -44.65
N LEU A 27 14.47 25.45 -44.16
CA LEU A 27 15.72 26.16 -43.84
C LEU A 27 16.32 26.99 -45.00
N PRO A 28 16.34 26.50 -46.26
CA PRO A 28 16.87 27.27 -47.38
C PRO A 28 16.08 28.55 -47.67
N PHE A 29 14.75 28.49 -47.53
CA PHE A 29 13.91 29.69 -47.65
C PHE A 29 14.14 30.64 -46.48
N PHE A 30 14.26 30.11 -45.26
CA PHE A 30 14.53 30.92 -44.07
C PHE A 30 15.85 31.68 -44.19
N THR A 31 16.91 31.01 -44.64
CA THR A 31 18.24 31.62 -44.84
C THR A 31 18.24 32.65 -45.98
N GLN A 32 17.43 32.46 -47.03
CA GLN A 32 17.24 33.48 -48.06
C GLN A 32 16.47 34.71 -47.53
N PHE A 33 15.30 34.52 -46.92
CA PHE A 33 14.41 35.63 -46.55
C PHE A 33 14.87 36.37 -45.29
N VAL A 34 15.43 35.65 -44.31
CA VAL A 34 15.82 36.22 -43.01
C VAL A 34 17.28 36.63 -42.99
N LEU A 35 18.19 35.78 -43.49
CA LEU A 35 19.63 36.10 -43.51
C LEU A 35 20.06 36.83 -44.79
N GLN A 36 19.14 37.06 -45.74
CA GLN A 36 19.38 37.80 -46.99
C GLN A 36 20.56 37.26 -47.80
N LEU A 37 20.80 35.95 -47.72
CA LEU A 37 21.88 35.30 -48.46
C LEU A 37 21.55 35.21 -49.96
N PRO A 38 22.55 35.25 -50.86
CA PRO A 38 22.33 35.19 -52.30
C PRO A 38 21.59 33.92 -52.72
N SER A 39 20.47 34.08 -53.42
CA SER A 39 19.62 32.95 -53.88
C SER A 39 20.40 31.92 -54.72
N SER A 40 21.45 32.35 -55.43
CA SER A 40 22.30 31.48 -56.25
C SER A 40 23.11 30.46 -55.44
N GLN A 41 23.38 30.73 -54.16
CA GLN A 41 24.12 29.83 -53.27
C GLN A 41 23.19 28.97 -52.40
N VAL A 42 22.05 29.52 -52.01
CA VAL A 42 21.15 28.91 -51.01
C VAL A 42 20.05 28.07 -51.63
N LEU A 43 19.57 28.40 -52.83
CA LEU A 43 18.57 27.59 -53.56
C LEU A 43 19.21 26.51 -54.44
N ASN A 44 20.50 26.25 -54.28
CA ASN A 44 21.16 25.16 -54.98
C ASN A 44 20.72 23.81 -54.40
N LEU A 45 20.51 22.83 -55.28
CA LEU A 45 20.14 21.46 -54.92
C LEU A 45 21.08 20.86 -53.86
N THR A 46 22.39 21.14 -53.96
CA THR A 46 23.37 20.65 -52.98
C THR A 46 23.13 21.22 -51.58
N PHE A 47 22.81 22.52 -51.48
CA PHE A 47 22.51 23.17 -50.21
C PHE A 47 21.21 22.61 -49.61
N PHE A 48 20.20 22.39 -50.44
CA PHE A 48 18.93 21.80 -50.04
C PHE A 48 19.10 20.39 -49.47
N ILE A 49 19.86 19.53 -50.17
CA ILE A 49 20.18 18.17 -49.70
C ILE A 49 20.91 18.24 -48.36
N MET A 50 21.93 19.10 -48.22
CA MET A 50 22.65 19.25 -46.95
C MET A 50 21.73 19.67 -45.81
N CYS A 51 20.79 20.59 -46.04
CA CYS A 51 19.83 21.03 -45.02
C CYS A 51 18.88 19.90 -44.60
N VAL A 52 18.34 19.14 -45.56
CA VAL A 52 17.46 17.99 -45.27
C VAL A 52 18.23 16.89 -44.53
N THR A 53 19.44 16.55 -44.97
CA THR A 53 20.28 15.56 -44.28
C THR A 53 20.61 15.99 -42.86
N ALA A 54 20.98 17.26 -42.63
CA ALA A 54 21.21 17.79 -41.30
C ALA A 54 19.95 17.70 -40.42
N GLY A 55 18.77 18.05 -40.96
CA GLY A 55 17.50 17.93 -40.27
C GLY A 55 17.16 16.48 -39.87
N ILE A 56 17.36 15.51 -40.76
CA ILE A 56 17.20 14.08 -40.46
C ILE A 56 18.14 13.64 -39.34
N ILE A 57 19.42 14.01 -39.42
CA ILE A 57 20.42 13.68 -38.40
C ILE A 57 19.97 14.21 -37.04
N VAL A 58 19.58 15.48 -36.96
CA VAL A 58 19.07 16.09 -35.70
C VAL A 58 17.86 15.32 -35.16
N GLY A 59 16.91 14.94 -36.02
CA GLY A 59 15.74 14.13 -35.64
C GLY A 59 16.14 12.77 -35.04
N ILE A 60 17.10 12.08 -35.65
CA ILE A 60 17.62 10.78 -35.15
C ILE A 60 18.35 10.95 -33.81
N PHE A 61 19.17 11.98 -33.67
CA PHE A 61 19.88 12.26 -32.40
C PHE A 61 18.89 12.61 -31.28
N ASN A 62 17.88 13.43 -31.56
CA ASN A 62 16.85 13.78 -30.58
C ASN A 62 16.10 12.53 -30.08
N PHE A 63 15.67 11.66 -30.99
CA PHE A 63 15.06 10.38 -30.62
C PHE A 63 16.01 9.50 -29.79
N SER A 64 17.30 9.47 -30.14
CA SER A 64 18.28 8.67 -29.42
C SER A 64 18.47 9.14 -27.98
N ILE A 65 18.49 10.46 -27.74
CA ILE A 65 18.54 11.04 -26.38
C ILE A 65 17.28 10.69 -25.61
N PHE A 66 16.09 10.90 -26.21
CA PHE A 66 14.83 10.56 -25.57
C PHE A 66 14.78 9.07 -25.19
N ARG A 67 15.17 8.19 -26.12
CA ARG A 67 15.24 6.76 -25.89
C ARG A 67 16.22 6.46 -24.76
N LEU A 68 17.37 7.09 -24.69
CA LEU A 68 18.33 6.84 -23.61
C LEU A 68 17.75 7.18 -22.23
N VAL A 69 17.07 8.31 -22.09
CA VAL A 69 16.54 8.78 -20.80
C VAL A 69 15.28 8.01 -20.41
N VAL A 70 14.25 8.03 -21.26
CA VAL A 70 12.92 7.51 -20.91
C VAL A 70 12.87 5.99 -20.96
N TYR A 71 13.59 5.35 -21.90
CA TYR A 71 13.57 3.89 -21.99
C TYR A 71 14.28 3.24 -20.80
N ARG A 72 15.31 3.88 -20.23
CA ARG A 72 15.97 3.40 -19.02
C ARG A 72 14.97 3.33 -17.86
N PHE A 73 14.24 4.41 -17.63
CA PHE A 73 13.16 4.46 -16.64
C PHE A 73 12.10 3.37 -16.87
N LEU A 74 11.53 3.29 -18.09
CA LEU A 74 10.50 2.29 -18.40
C LEU A 74 11.00 0.85 -18.22
N ARG A 75 12.28 0.60 -18.51
CA ARG A 75 12.89 -0.72 -18.34
C ARG A 75 13.05 -1.08 -16.87
N GLU A 76 13.48 -0.12 -16.05
CA GLU A 76 13.61 -0.29 -14.61
C GLU A 76 12.26 -0.55 -13.95
N MET A 77 11.25 0.27 -14.27
CA MET A 77 9.87 0.08 -13.84
C MET A 77 9.34 -1.31 -14.21
N ARG A 78 9.55 -1.73 -15.47
CA ARG A 78 9.18 -3.08 -15.92
C ARG A 78 9.89 -4.18 -15.11
N SER A 79 11.16 -3.98 -14.79
CA SER A 79 11.94 -4.94 -14.00
C SER A 79 11.36 -5.11 -12.60
N LYS A 80 11.09 -4.00 -11.90
CA LYS A 80 10.50 -4.01 -10.56
C LYS A 80 9.08 -4.58 -10.53
N ILE A 81 8.26 -4.26 -11.53
CA ILE A 81 6.93 -4.86 -11.68
C ILE A 81 7.03 -6.40 -11.84
N ASN A 82 7.96 -6.89 -12.66
CA ASN A 82 8.14 -8.33 -12.85
C ASN A 82 8.66 -9.00 -11.57
N GLU A 83 9.62 -8.39 -10.88
CA GLU A 83 10.15 -8.86 -9.61
C GLU A 83 9.03 -8.99 -8.56
N PHE A 84 8.23 -7.93 -8.40
CA PHE A 84 7.08 -7.95 -7.50
C PHE A 84 6.06 -9.02 -7.88
N ARG A 85 5.74 -9.15 -9.17
CA ARG A 85 4.81 -10.18 -9.67
C ARG A 85 5.32 -11.59 -9.37
N GLU A 86 6.60 -11.85 -9.53
CA GLU A 86 7.19 -13.16 -9.24
C GLU A 86 7.14 -13.48 -7.74
N LYS A 87 7.49 -12.51 -6.88
CA LYS A 87 7.36 -12.65 -5.42
C LYS A 87 5.90 -12.89 -5.01
N LEU A 88 4.94 -12.18 -5.62
CA LEU A 88 3.51 -12.36 -5.37
C LEU A 88 3.00 -13.74 -5.82
N ASN A 89 3.40 -14.20 -7.01
CA ASN A 89 3.05 -15.54 -7.48
C ASN A 89 3.62 -16.63 -6.56
N LYS A 90 4.84 -16.47 -6.05
CA LYS A 90 5.42 -17.39 -5.06
C LYS A 90 4.60 -17.41 -3.77
N TYR A 91 4.18 -16.24 -3.28
CA TYR A 91 3.31 -16.16 -2.09
C TYR A 91 2.00 -16.94 -2.27
N TYR A 92 1.38 -16.89 -3.45
CA TYR A 92 0.14 -17.64 -3.70
C TYR A 92 0.29 -19.15 -3.46
N TRP A 93 1.46 -19.72 -3.77
CA TRP A 93 1.74 -21.15 -3.62
C TRP A 93 2.35 -21.53 -2.26
N ASP A 94 3.32 -20.75 -1.78
CA ASP A 94 4.12 -21.09 -0.60
C ASP A 94 3.67 -20.36 0.67
N ARG A 95 2.76 -19.38 0.55
CA ARG A 95 2.26 -18.52 1.64
C ARG A 95 3.35 -17.80 2.44
N THR A 96 4.60 -17.79 1.95
CA THR A 96 5.73 -17.06 2.52
C THR A 96 5.94 -15.76 1.73
N LEU A 97 5.65 -14.62 2.37
CA LEU A 97 5.86 -13.32 1.73
C LEU A 97 7.31 -12.86 1.98
N GLN A 98 8.18 -13.09 1.02
CA GLN A 98 9.60 -12.67 1.06
C GLN A 98 9.85 -11.35 0.30
N CYS A 99 8.92 -10.38 0.32
CA CYS A 99 9.29 -9.00 -0.05
C CYS A 99 9.07 -8.10 1.16
N LEU A 100 10.13 -7.47 1.66
CA LEU A 100 9.96 -6.21 2.37
C LEU A 100 9.57 -5.14 1.33
N PRO A 101 8.57 -4.28 1.60
CA PRO A 101 8.07 -3.30 0.63
C PRO A 101 9.18 -2.47 -0.01
N GLU A 102 10.16 -2.06 0.80
CA GLU A 102 11.33 -1.25 0.43
C GLU A 102 12.18 -1.89 -0.69
N GLU A 103 12.29 -3.23 -0.74
CA GLU A 103 13.06 -3.92 -1.79
C GLU A 103 12.33 -3.88 -3.15
N CYS A 104 11.00 -3.81 -3.10
CA CYS A 104 10.12 -3.82 -4.25
C CYS A 104 9.82 -2.39 -4.77
N HIS A 105 10.27 -1.35 -4.06
CA HIS A 105 10.11 0.05 -4.47
C HIS A 105 11.02 0.43 -5.64
N LEU A 106 10.60 1.49 -6.34
CA LEU A 106 11.42 2.21 -7.30
C LEU A 106 12.13 3.36 -6.58
N ASP A 107 13.46 3.40 -6.71
CA ASP A 107 14.32 4.46 -6.17
C ASP A 107 14.67 5.46 -7.28
N MET A 108 13.72 6.36 -7.57
CA MET A 108 13.92 7.40 -8.57
C MET A 108 13.25 8.69 -8.14
N ALA A 109 14.05 9.72 -7.91
CA ALA A 109 13.58 11.08 -7.66
C ALA A 109 13.43 11.84 -8.98
N SER A 110 12.21 12.25 -9.30
CA SER A 110 11.92 13.20 -10.38
C SER A 110 10.86 14.20 -9.93
N ALA A 111 10.96 15.44 -10.40
CA ALA A 111 9.99 16.51 -10.10
C ALA A 111 8.87 16.62 -11.15
N ASP A 112 8.84 15.72 -12.12
CA ASP A 112 7.85 15.68 -13.20
C ASP A 112 6.87 14.51 -13.04
N VAL A 113 6.08 14.25 -14.08
CA VAL A 113 5.09 13.15 -14.12
C VAL A 113 5.73 11.78 -13.87
N ILE A 114 7.02 11.59 -14.16
CA ILE A 114 7.73 10.33 -13.87
C ILE A 114 7.84 10.13 -12.36
N GLY A 115 8.10 11.19 -11.60
CA GLY A 115 8.19 11.14 -10.13
C GLY A 115 6.85 10.77 -9.50
N SER A 116 5.77 11.41 -9.94
CA SER A 116 4.40 11.05 -9.50
C SER A 116 4.06 9.59 -9.81
N LEU A 117 4.48 9.08 -10.97
CA LEU A 117 4.24 7.69 -11.33
C LEU A 117 5.03 6.70 -10.44
N VAL A 118 6.24 7.07 -10.02
CA VAL A 118 7.05 6.29 -9.07
C VAL A 118 6.38 6.26 -7.70
N GLU A 119 5.91 7.41 -7.22
CA GLU A 119 5.20 7.53 -5.95
C GLU A 119 3.92 6.69 -5.94
N ASP A 120 3.07 6.82 -6.97
CA ASP A 120 1.85 6.04 -7.12
C ASP A 120 2.13 4.53 -7.16
N PHE A 121 3.20 4.12 -7.85
CA PHE A 121 3.61 2.72 -7.90
C PHE A 121 4.06 2.21 -6.53
N ASN A 122 4.89 2.94 -5.82
CA ASN A 122 5.35 2.54 -4.48
C ASN A 122 4.16 2.43 -3.51
N HIS A 123 3.24 3.39 -3.55
CA HIS A 123 2.00 3.35 -2.77
C HIS A 123 1.13 2.12 -3.10
N PHE A 124 1.06 1.73 -4.37
CA PHE A 124 0.38 0.53 -4.80
C PHE A 124 1.03 -0.74 -4.21
N ILE A 125 2.36 -0.84 -4.24
CA ILE A 125 3.11 -1.96 -3.64
C ILE A 125 2.81 -2.06 -2.14
N ASP A 126 2.87 -0.94 -1.42
CA ASP A 126 2.60 -0.89 0.02
C ASP A 126 1.18 -1.36 0.34
N THR A 127 0.21 -0.88 -0.43
CA THR A 127 -1.20 -1.25 -0.27
C THR A 127 -1.41 -2.76 -0.43
N ILE A 128 -0.84 -3.36 -1.48
CA ILE A 128 -0.95 -4.81 -1.71
C ILE A 128 -0.24 -5.59 -0.61
N TYR A 129 0.94 -5.16 -0.19
CA TYR A 129 1.67 -5.79 0.91
C TYR A 129 0.83 -5.82 2.20
N HIS A 130 0.22 -4.68 2.57
CA HIS A 130 -0.63 -4.59 3.76
C HIS A 130 -1.88 -5.48 3.66
N LEU A 131 -2.53 -5.56 2.49
CA LEU A 131 -3.67 -6.44 2.27
C LEU A 131 -3.30 -7.92 2.47
N ILE A 132 -2.20 -8.35 1.85
CA ILE A 132 -1.71 -9.73 1.95
C ILE A 132 -1.34 -10.08 3.40
N LYS A 133 -0.60 -9.19 4.06
CA LYS A 133 -0.20 -9.38 5.46
C LYS A 133 -1.41 -9.50 6.37
N THR A 134 -2.44 -8.68 6.16
CA THR A 134 -3.69 -8.73 6.94
C THR A 134 -4.45 -10.04 6.70
N GLU A 135 -4.58 -10.47 5.44
CA GLU A 135 -5.19 -11.77 5.09
C GLU A 135 -4.44 -12.93 5.77
N HIS A 136 -3.11 -12.93 5.71
CA HIS A 136 -2.27 -13.99 6.28
C HIS A 136 -2.47 -14.09 7.80
N ILE A 137 -2.35 -12.98 8.52
CA ILE A 137 -2.52 -12.90 9.97
C ILE A 137 -3.93 -13.37 10.36
N SER A 138 -4.97 -12.95 9.64
CA SER A 138 -6.33 -13.39 9.90
C SER A 138 -6.54 -14.89 9.65
N SER A 139 -5.93 -15.42 8.59
CA SER A 139 -6.06 -16.84 8.22
C SER A 139 -5.34 -17.74 9.22
N GLU A 140 -4.12 -17.35 9.62
CA GLU A 140 -3.33 -18.05 10.65
C GLU A 140 -4.06 -18.06 11.99
N PHE A 141 -4.61 -16.91 12.40
CA PHE A 141 -5.45 -16.81 13.59
C PHE A 141 -6.63 -17.79 13.54
N MET A 142 -7.36 -17.83 12.42
CA MET A 142 -8.50 -18.74 12.25
C MET A 142 -8.09 -20.21 12.28
N GLU A 143 -6.96 -20.57 11.67
CA GLU A 143 -6.45 -21.95 11.72
C GLU A 143 -6.02 -22.36 13.13
N ASN A 144 -5.39 -21.45 13.88
CA ASN A 144 -5.04 -21.68 15.29
C ASN A 144 -6.30 -21.86 16.16
N LEU A 145 -7.35 -21.07 15.91
CA LEU A 145 -8.64 -21.24 16.58
C LEU A 145 -9.29 -22.60 16.29
N LYS A 146 -9.30 -23.05 15.03
CA LYS A 146 -9.92 -24.34 14.64
C LYS A 146 -9.24 -25.54 15.30
N LYS A 147 -7.94 -25.47 15.56
CA LYS A 147 -7.16 -26.56 16.17
C LYS A 147 -7.42 -26.70 17.67
N SER A 148 -7.94 -25.66 18.33
CA SER A 148 -8.19 -25.67 19.77
C SER A 148 -9.58 -26.21 20.10
N LEU A 149 -9.61 -27.36 20.77
CA LEU A 149 -10.85 -28.04 21.18
C LEU A 149 -11.37 -27.60 22.56
N LYS A 150 -10.56 -26.89 23.36
CA LYS A 150 -10.93 -26.41 24.70
C LYS A 150 -11.08 -24.90 24.71
N ILE A 151 -12.13 -24.43 25.40
CA ILE A 151 -12.45 -23.00 25.51
C ILE A 151 -11.31 -22.17 26.13
N ASN A 152 -10.56 -22.75 27.07
CA ASN A 152 -9.42 -22.08 27.71
C ASN A 152 -8.24 -21.91 26.73
N ASP A 153 -8.00 -22.88 25.86
CA ASP A 153 -6.93 -22.82 24.85
C ASP A 153 -7.29 -21.79 23.77
N VAL A 154 -8.59 -21.70 23.41
CA VAL A 154 -9.11 -20.64 22.53
C VAL A 154 -8.94 -19.26 23.18
N ALA A 155 -9.30 -19.11 24.46
CA ALA A 155 -9.16 -17.86 25.18
C ALA A 155 -7.70 -17.37 25.25
N GLU A 156 -6.74 -18.29 25.43
CA GLU A 156 -5.31 -17.98 25.41
C GLU A 156 -4.86 -17.45 24.04
N ILE A 157 -5.24 -18.13 22.95
CA ILE A 157 -4.91 -17.72 21.58
C ILE A 157 -5.48 -16.33 21.27
N ILE A 158 -6.73 -16.07 21.69
CA ILE A 158 -7.40 -14.79 21.47
C ILE A 158 -6.67 -13.66 22.22
N ILE A 159 -6.33 -13.84 23.50
CA ILE A 159 -5.60 -12.82 24.27
C ILE A 159 -4.21 -12.57 23.69
N GLN A 160 -3.49 -13.63 23.31
CA GLN A 160 -2.18 -13.51 22.70
C GLN A 160 -2.24 -12.71 21.39
N PHE A 161 -3.22 -13.00 20.54
CA PHE A 161 -3.46 -12.26 19.31
C PHE A 161 -3.76 -10.78 19.60
N PHE A 162 -4.59 -10.50 20.60
CA PHE A 162 -4.93 -9.13 20.98
C PHE A 162 -3.73 -8.32 21.51
N ARG A 163 -2.85 -8.96 22.27
CA ARG A 163 -1.59 -8.37 22.70
C ARG A 163 -0.68 -8.08 21.51
N ASP A 164 -0.39 -9.11 20.72
CA ASP A 164 0.70 -9.06 19.75
C ASP A 164 0.32 -8.25 18.49
N TYR A 165 -0.96 -8.28 18.08
CA TYR A 165 -1.43 -7.59 16.87
C TYR A 165 -2.05 -6.21 17.15
N PHE A 166 -2.90 -6.09 18.18
CA PHE A 166 -3.58 -4.82 18.47
C PHE A 166 -2.84 -3.95 19.50
N GLY A 167 -1.79 -4.47 20.13
CA GLY A 167 -0.95 -3.71 21.06
C GLY A 167 -1.68 -3.31 22.35
N GLY A 168 -2.67 -4.09 22.78
CA GLY A 168 -3.31 -3.86 24.08
C GLY A 168 -2.30 -4.04 25.23
N ASP A 169 -2.41 -3.23 26.27
CA ASP A 169 -1.59 -3.35 27.49
C ASP A 169 -2.15 -4.38 28.48
N ALA A 170 -3.47 -4.62 28.41
CA ALA A 170 -4.17 -5.63 29.18
C ALA A 170 -5.44 -6.09 28.44
N ALA A 171 -5.90 -7.31 28.73
CA ALA A 171 -7.09 -7.88 28.11
C ALA A 171 -7.86 -8.81 29.06
N ALA A 172 -9.16 -8.96 28.83
CA ALA A 172 -9.98 -10.00 29.46
C ALA A 172 -10.99 -10.58 28.48
N ILE A 173 -11.29 -11.86 28.63
CA ILE A 173 -12.36 -12.56 27.93
C ILE A 173 -13.39 -12.98 28.95
N LEU A 174 -14.62 -12.54 28.73
CA LEU A 174 -15.80 -12.86 29.52
C LEU A 174 -16.72 -13.74 28.67
N THR A 175 -17.07 -14.93 29.15
CA THR A 175 -18.13 -15.76 28.53
C THR A 175 -19.48 -15.43 29.15
N TYR A 176 -20.51 -15.41 28.33
CA TYR A 176 -21.89 -15.23 28.78
C TYR A 176 -22.59 -16.58 28.86
N GLU A 177 -22.86 -17.04 30.08
CA GLU A 177 -23.51 -18.31 30.34
C GLU A 177 -24.64 -18.13 31.35
N ARG A 178 -25.83 -18.66 31.02
CA ARG A 178 -26.99 -18.70 31.92
C ARG A 178 -27.38 -17.34 32.53
N GLY A 179 -27.26 -16.24 31.77
CA GLY A 179 -27.63 -14.92 32.25
C GLY A 179 -26.52 -14.15 32.98
N GLN A 180 -25.31 -14.71 33.07
CA GLN A 180 -24.20 -14.11 33.81
C GLN A 180 -22.91 -14.11 32.99
N PHE A 181 -22.07 -13.10 33.22
CA PHE A 181 -20.73 -13.04 32.66
C PHE A 181 -19.73 -13.71 33.59
N ASN A 182 -19.00 -14.68 33.06
CA ASN A 182 -17.93 -15.37 33.76
C ASN A 182 -16.58 -14.98 33.14
N ILE A 183 -15.60 -14.65 33.97
CA ILE A 183 -14.24 -14.38 33.50
C ILE A 183 -13.63 -15.71 33.05
N THR A 184 -13.40 -15.86 31.75
CA THR A 184 -12.72 -17.03 31.19
C THR A 184 -11.21 -16.89 31.31
N LYS A 185 -10.69 -15.69 31.00
CA LYS A 185 -9.25 -15.42 31.02
C LYS A 185 -8.97 -13.93 31.16
N THR A 186 -7.87 -13.60 31.83
CA THR A 186 -7.33 -12.24 31.92
C THR A 186 -5.84 -12.24 31.61
N TRP A 187 -5.34 -11.09 31.14
CA TRP A 187 -3.93 -10.80 30.96
C TRP A 187 -3.66 -9.36 31.35
N ASN A 188 -2.76 -9.15 32.32
CA ASN A 188 -2.41 -7.84 32.90
C ASN A 188 -3.62 -6.99 33.33
N LEU A 189 -4.80 -7.60 33.49
CA LEU A 189 -6.03 -6.90 33.82
C LEU A 189 -6.43 -7.23 35.25
N GLU A 190 -6.71 -6.20 36.03
CA GLU A 190 -7.33 -6.33 37.34
C GLU A 190 -8.73 -5.73 37.31
N LEU A 191 -9.70 -6.55 37.70
CA LEU A 191 -11.12 -6.23 37.66
C LEU A 191 -11.65 -6.21 39.10
N ALA A 192 -12.22 -5.08 39.51
CA ALA A 192 -12.86 -4.97 40.82
C ALA A 192 -14.16 -5.81 40.82
N ALA A 193 -14.12 -6.98 41.47
CA ALA A 193 -15.19 -7.99 41.43
C ALA A 193 -16.54 -7.48 41.93
N ASP A 194 -16.54 -6.42 42.75
CA ASP A 194 -17.70 -5.72 43.30
C ASP A 194 -18.36 -4.73 42.31
N LYS A 195 -17.71 -4.42 41.18
CA LYS A 195 -18.15 -3.42 40.19
C LYS A 195 -18.31 -3.98 38.78
N ILE A 196 -18.57 -5.28 38.65
CA ILE A 196 -18.99 -5.89 37.39
C ILE A 196 -20.31 -5.23 36.94
N ASN A 197 -20.22 -4.25 36.03
CA ASN A 197 -21.39 -3.57 35.48
C ASN A 197 -21.99 -4.42 34.36
N THR A 198 -22.81 -5.39 34.76
CA THR A 198 -23.52 -6.33 33.88
C THR A 198 -24.34 -5.59 32.83
N ASP A 199 -25.02 -4.49 33.19
CA ASP A 199 -25.91 -3.75 32.29
C ASP A 199 -25.17 -3.10 31.11
N TYR A 200 -23.95 -2.62 31.35
CA TYR A 200 -23.13 -2.03 30.30
C TYR A 200 -22.65 -3.10 29.31
N TRP A 201 -22.18 -4.25 29.81
CA TRP A 201 -21.75 -5.37 29.00
C TRP A 201 -22.91 -5.98 28.19
N PHE A 202 -24.10 -6.09 28.78
CA PHE A 202 -25.31 -6.47 28.05
C PHE A 202 -25.63 -5.51 26.90
N ARG A 203 -25.40 -4.21 27.09
CA ARG A 203 -25.58 -3.23 26.01
C ARG A 203 -24.59 -3.46 24.87
N VAL A 204 -23.33 -3.75 25.17
CA VAL A 204 -22.30 -4.07 24.16
C VAL A 204 -22.74 -5.27 23.31
N LEU A 205 -23.19 -6.36 23.95
CA LEU A 205 -23.72 -7.54 23.25
C LEU A 205 -24.92 -7.19 22.37
N ARG A 206 -25.93 -6.51 22.94
CA ARG A 206 -27.16 -6.15 22.23
C ARG A 206 -26.92 -5.23 21.04
N GLU A 207 -25.95 -4.31 21.15
CA GLU A 207 -25.59 -3.43 20.05
C GLU A 207 -24.77 -4.15 18.96
N GLY A 208 -24.13 -5.28 19.28
CA GLY A 208 -23.41 -6.12 18.33
C GLY A 208 -22.21 -5.45 17.65
N ARG A 209 -21.79 -4.28 18.15
CA ARG A 209 -20.69 -3.48 17.59
C ARG A 209 -19.59 -3.25 18.61
N VAL A 210 -18.37 -3.06 18.12
CA VAL A 210 -17.24 -2.66 18.96
C VAL A 210 -17.51 -1.27 19.53
N ILE A 211 -17.39 -1.14 20.85
CA ILE A 211 -17.52 0.13 21.55
C ILE A 211 -16.13 0.54 22.04
N LEU A 212 -15.64 1.66 21.52
CA LEU A 212 -14.37 2.26 21.91
C LEU A 212 -14.63 3.46 22.82
N LEU A 213 -14.11 3.41 24.04
CA LEU A 213 -14.10 4.52 24.96
C LEU A 213 -12.71 5.15 25.00
N LYS A 214 -12.67 6.48 24.92
CA LYS A 214 -11.46 7.29 25.06
C LYS A 214 -11.53 8.11 26.34
N ASP A 215 -10.37 8.36 26.96
CA ASP A 215 -10.21 9.13 28.19
C ASP A 215 -11.06 8.61 29.36
N VAL A 216 -10.99 7.28 29.56
CA VAL A 216 -11.80 6.61 30.59
C VAL A 216 -11.27 6.95 31.99
N ALA A 217 -12.08 7.68 32.76
CA ALA A 217 -11.80 8.00 34.17
C ALA A 217 -12.26 6.89 35.15
N GLU A 218 -12.75 5.76 34.65
CA GLU A 218 -13.36 4.71 35.44
C GLU A 218 -12.34 3.97 36.32
N ASP A 219 -12.69 3.75 37.60
CA ASP A 219 -11.81 3.16 38.62
C ASP A 219 -11.93 1.62 38.74
N PHE A 220 -12.79 0.97 37.95
CA PHE A 220 -13.06 -0.47 38.12
C PHE A 220 -12.23 -1.39 37.21
N LEU A 221 -11.55 -0.83 36.20
CA LEU A 221 -10.63 -1.55 35.32
C LEU A 221 -9.23 -0.94 35.46
N ALA A 222 -8.25 -1.77 35.79
CA ALA A 222 -6.86 -1.33 35.91
C ALA A 222 -5.92 -2.29 35.16
N ILE A 223 -4.85 -1.70 34.61
CA ILE A 223 -3.73 -2.42 34.03
C ILE A 223 -2.78 -2.76 35.19
N ASN A 224 -2.60 -4.04 35.46
CA ASN A 224 -1.66 -4.56 36.44
C ASN A 224 -0.26 -4.67 35.81
N ILE A 225 0.70 -3.93 36.36
CA ILE A 225 2.10 -3.92 35.94
C ILE A 225 3.03 -4.66 36.92
N GLY A 226 2.47 -5.45 37.84
CA GLY A 226 3.20 -6.18 38.89
C GLY A 226 3.67 -5.31 40.06
N LEU A 227 4.13 -4.08 39.79
CA LEU A 227 4.57 -3.10 40.80
C LEU A 227 3.48 -2.11 41.24
N GLY A 228 2.30 -2.18 40.62
CA GLY A 228 1.21 -1.26 40.87
C GLY A 228 0.10 -1.37 39.83
N LYS A 229 -0.85 -0.43 39.89
CA LYS A 229 -2.00 -0.37 38.99
C LYS A 229 -1.94 0.91 38.18
N LEU A 230 -2.17 0.81 36.87
CA LEU A 230 -2.29 1.93 35.97
C LEU A 230 -3.71 2.06 35.45
N LYS A 231 -4.17 3.30 35.28
CA LYS A 231 -5.46 3.58 34.63
C LYS A 231 -5.32 3.47 33.11
N PRO A 232 -6.22 2.76 32.43
CA PRO A 232 -6.27 2.76 30.97
C PRO A 232 -6.68 4.15 30.46
N LYS A 233 -6.22 4.53 29.27
CA LYS A 233 -6.74 5.70 28.55
C LYS A 233 -7.81 5.31 27.54
N HIS A 234 -7.68 4.12 26.98
CA HIS A 234 -8.55 3.58 25.96
C HIS A 234 -9.08 2.23 26.42
N ILE A 235 -10.38 2.02 26.23
CA ILE A 235 -11.03 0.73 26.47
C ILE A 235 -11.83 0.35 25.23
N ALA A 236 -11.58 -0.84 24.70
CA ALA A 236 -12.41 -1.41 23.64
C ALA A 236 -13.19 -2.60 24.19
N TYR A 237 -14.51 -2.56 24.01
CA TYR A 237 -15.42 -3.67 24.27
C TYR A 237 -15.81 -4.29 22.93
N ILE A 238 -15.44 -5.55 22.75
CA ILE A 238 -15.65 -6.29 21.51
C ILE A 238 -16.66 -7.41 21.80
N PRO A 239 -17.89 -7.35 21.27
CA PRO A 239 -18.86 -8.42 21.47
C PRO A 239 -18.43 -9.69 20.72
N LEU A 240 -18.48 -10.83 21.39
CA LEU A 240 -18.33 -12.15 20.81
C LEU A 240 -19.73 -12.69 20.53
N VAL A 241 -20.10 -12.72 19.25
CA VAL A 241 -21.39 -13.24 18.78
C VAL A 241 -21.14 -14.36 17.80
N TYR A 242 -21.80 -15.50 17.98
CA TYR A 242 -21.76 -16.61 17.05
C TYR A 242 -23.16 -16.81 16.45
N GLN A 243 -23.27 -16.54 15.15
CA GLN A 243 -24.55 -16.50 14.44
C GLN A 243 -25.52 -15.50 15.10
N THR A 244 -26.51 -15.99 15.84
CA THR A 244 -27.50 -15.20 16.57
C THR A 244 -27.38 -15.36 18.09
N HIS A 245 -26.31 -15.99 18.58
CA HIS A 245 -26.11 -16.25 20.00
C HIS A 245 -25.00 -15.36 20.56
N ASP A 246 -25.32 -14.67 21.64
CA ASP A 246 -24.35 -13.93 22.44
C ASP A 246 -23.44 -14.91 23.18
N VAL A 247 -22.15 -14.89 22.86
CA VAL A 247 -21.15 -15.80 23.43
C VAL A 247 -20.41 -15.14 24.59
N GLY A 248 -20.15 -13.83 24.50
CA GLY A 248 -19.34 -13.14 25.50
C GLY A 248 -18.81 -11.80 25.02
N ILE A 249 -17.83 -11.26 25.74
CA ILE A 249 -17.19 -9.98 25.42
C ILE A 249 -15.69 -10.10 25.64
N VAL A 250 -14.92 -9.46 24.76
CA VAL A 250 -13.51 -9.18 25.01
C VAL A 250 -13.37 -7.73 25.43
N ILE A 251 -12.63 -7.51 26.51
CA ILE A 251 -12.23 -6.20 26.99
C ILE A 251 -10.75 -6.03 26.66
N LEU A 252 -10.41 -4.98 25.92
CA LEU A 252 -9.03 -4.58 25.64
C LEU A 252 -8.77 -3.23 26.29
N LEU A 253 -7.65 -3.11 27.02
CA LEU A 253 -7.21 -1.89 27.65
C LEU A 253 -5.90 -1.42 27.00
N SER A 254 -5.81 -0.13 26.72
CA SER A 254 -4.56 0.52 26.29
C SER A 254 -4.35 1.83 27.06
N ARG A 255 -3.10 2.13 27.35
CA ARG A 255 -2.63 3.40 27.90
C ARG A 255 -2.18 4.36 26.80
N THR A 256 -1.73 3.83 25.67
CA THR A 256 -1.33 4.60 24.47
C THR A 256 -2.47 4.72 23.47
#